data_AF-A0A9Q3IED0-F1
#
_entry.id   AF-A0A9Q3IED0-F1
#
_cell.length_a   1.000
_cell.length_b   1.000
_cell.length_c   1.000
_cell.angle_alpha   90.00
_cell.angle_beta   90.00
_cell.angle_gamma   90.00
#
_symmetry.space_group_name_H-M   'P 1'
#
loop_
_entity.id
_entity.type
_entity.pdbx_description
1 polymer ?
#
loop_
_entity_poly.entity_id
_entity_poly.type
_entity_poly.pdbx_seq_one_letter_code
_entity_poly.pdbx_strand_id
1 'polypeptide(L)'
;MENAFQSAIFNSEKDRPLTLFFKKKDRLSALHPDMSDTMVNIKILRKCGGELEHAIKCRCVEPCSTEDYINAMEDIITRTRIPKTWNKIPME
;
A
#
# COMPACT_ATOMS: atom_id res chain seq x y z
N MET A 1 -14.03 13.77 -10.24
CA MET A 1 -14.22 13.15 -8.91
C MET A 1 -13.02 12.25 -8.58
N GLU A 2 -11.80 12.80 -8.65
CA GLU A 2 -10.55 12.01 -8.66
C GLU A 2 -9.73 12.10 -7.35
N ASN A 3 -10.14 12.97 -6.43
CA ASN A 3 -9.36 13.26 -5.22
C ASN A 3 -9.50 12.24 -4.07
N ALA A 4 -10.55 11.42 -4.07
CA ALA A 4 -10.81 10.47 -2.98
C ALA A 4 -9.95 9.19 -3.04
N PHE A 5 -9.28 8.92 -4.17
CA PHE A 5 -8.32 7.81 -4.27
C PHE A 5 -6.89 8.28 -3.95
N GLN A 6 -6.55 9.52 -4.29
CA GLN A 6 -5.22 10.09 -4.07
C GLN A 6 -5.02 10.55 -2.61
N SER A 7 -6.06 11.04 -1.94
CA SER A 7 -5.91 11.62 -0.59
C SER A 7 -5.95 10.59 0.56
N ALA A 8 -6.19 9.30 0.28
CA ALA A 8 -6.21 8.25 1.29
C ALA A 8 -4.78 7.80 1.62
N ILE A 9 -4.10 8.63 2.41
CA ILE A 9 -2.82 8.32 3.04
C ILE A 9 -3.03 7.11 3.95
N PHE A 10 -2.15 6.13 3.83
CA PHE A 10 -2.18 4.93 4.67
C PHE A 10 -2.01 5.33 6.14
N ASN A 11 -2.97 4.97 7.00
CA ASN A 11 -2.89 5.20 8.44
C ASN A 11 -2.84 3.85 9.16
N SER A 12 -1.65 3.43 9.57
CA SER A 12 -1.41 2.16 10.26
C SER A 12 -2.08 2.05 11.64
N GLU A 13 -2.63 3.13 12.20
CA GLU A 13 -3.36 3.09 13.48
C GLU A 13 -4.84 2.77 13.32
N LYS A 14 -5.42 3.17 12.19
CA LYS A 14 -6.87 3.08 11.97
C LYS A 14 -7.24 2.00 10.96
N ASP A 15 -6.34 1.70 10.04
CA ASP A 15 -6.62 0.79 8.94
C ASP A 15 -5.71 -0.43 9.01
N ARG A 16 -6.33 -1.63 9.08
CA ARG A 16 -5.60 -2.87 8.86
C ARG A 16 -5.12 -2.92 7.42
N PRO A 17 -3.85 -3.28 7.16
CA PRO A 17 -3.30 -3.34 5.80
C PRO A 17 -4.12 -4.24 4.90
N LEU A 18 -4.60 -5.39 5.41
CA LEU A 18 -5.45 -6.31 4.67
C LEU A 18 -6.75 -5.64 4.19
N THR A 19 -7.48 -4.98 5.09
CA THR A 19 -8.72 -4.25 4.75
C THR A 19 -8.48 -3.11 3.77
N LEU A 20 -7.40 -2.34 3.97
CA LEU A 20 -7.06 -1.20 3.11
C LEU A 20 -6.62 -1.67 1.72
N PHE A 21 -5.89 -2.78 1.65
CA PHE A 21 -5.48 -3.44 0.41
C PHE A 21 -6.70 -3.87 -0.39
N PHE A 22 -7.63 -4.63 0.21
CA PHE A 22 -8.86 -5.05 -0.47
C PHE A 22 -9.71 -3.86 -0.91
N LYS A 23 -9.86 -2.83 -0.08
CA LYS A 23 -10.63 -1.62 -0.44
C LYS A 23 -10.02 -0.87 -1.63
N LYS A 24 -8.69 -0.82 -1.73
CA LYS A 24 -8.00 -0.22 -2.88
C LYS A 24 -8.04 -1.13 -4.11
N LYS A 25 -7.88 -2.44 -3.93
CA LYS A 25 -7.98 -3.45 -4.99
C LYS A 25 -9.37 -3.44 -5.62
N ASP A 26 -10.42 -3.44 -4.82
CA ASP A 26 -11.82 -3.38 -5.26
C ASP A 26 -12.08 -2.13 -6.13
N ARG A 27 -11.70 -0.95 -5.63
CA ARG A 27 -11.78 0.30 -6.42
C ARG A 27 -10.90 0.28 -7.68
N LEU A 28 -9.69 -0.28 -7.62
CA LEU A 28 -8.80 -0.38 -8.78
C LEU A 28 -9.36 -1.34 -9.84
N SER A 29 -9.94 -2.47 -9.41
CA SER A 29 -10.59 -3.44 -10.29
C SER A 29 -11.85 -2.86 -10.92
N ALA A 30 -12.62 -2.07 -10.17
CA ALA A 30 -13.78 -1.34 -10.70
C ALA A 30 -13.39 -0.26 -11.73
N LEU A 31 -12.24 0.39 -11.56
CA LEU A 31 -11.74 1.41 -12.49
C LEU A 31 -10.95 0.83 -13.67
N HIS A 32 -10.28 -0.29 -13.46
CA HIS A 32 -9.40 -0.96 -14.42
C HIS A 32 -9.57 -2.48 -14.32
N PRO A 33 -10.68 -3.04 -14.86
CA PRO A 33 -10.93 -4.47 -14.82
C PRO A 33 -9.91 -5.29 -15.64
N ASP A 34 -9.25 -4.65 -16.60
CA ASP A 34 -8.23 -5.24 -17.48
C ASP A 34 -6.83 -5.33 -16.82
N MET A 35 -6.67 -4.84 -15.59
CA MET A 35 -5.37 -4.78 -14.93
C MET A 35 -5.04 -6.07 -14.18
N SER A 36 -3.86 -6.66 -14.46
CA SER A 36 -3.36 -7.85 -13.75
C SER A 36 -3.19 -7.62 -12.25
N ASP A 37 -3.42 -8.68 -11.45
CA ASP A 37 -3.31 -8.64 -9.98
C ASP A 37 -1.94 -8.10 -9.53
N THR A 38 -0.84 -8.52 -10.17
CA THR A 38 0.51 -8.00 -9.88
C THR A 38 0.62 -6.49 -10.08
N MET A 39 0.02 -5.97 -11.16
CA MET A 39 0.03 -4.53 -11.45
C MET A 39 -0.85 -3.75 -10.47
N VAL A 40 -1.98 -4.34 -10.04
CA VAL A 40 -2.83 -3.79 -8.97
C VAL A 40 -2.03 -3.72 -7.66
N ASN A 41 -1.33 -4.79 -7.29
CA ASN A 41 -0.51 -4.86 -6.08
C ASN A 41 0.56 -3.77 -6.08
N ILE A 42 1.33 -3.64 -7.17
CA ILE A 42 2.36 -2.60 -7.32
C ILE A 42 1.75 -1.19 -7.22
N LYS A 43 0.59 -0.94 -7.83
CA LYS A 43 -0.12 0.35 -7.71
C LYS A 43 -0.56 0.66 -6.28
N ILE A 44 -0.96 -0.35 -5.51
CA ILE A 44 -1.34 -0.19 -4.11
C ILE A 44 -0.10 0.14 -3.26
N LEU A 45 1.02 -0.57 -3.48
CA LEU A 45 2.29 -0.32 -2.80
C LEU A 45 2.83 1.09 -3.07
N ARG A 46 2.73 1.57 -4.31
CA ARG A 46 3.07 2.96 -4.67
C ARG A 46 2.28 4.00 -3.88
N LYS A 47 1.08 3.66 -3.41
CA LYS A 47 0.30 4.53 -2.52
C LYS A 47 0.73 4.46 -1.05
N CYS A 48 1.40 3.40 -0.61
CA CYS A 48 1.96 3.32 0.74
C CYS A 48 3.16 4.26 0.91
N GLY A 49 3.94 4.45 -0.16
CA GLY A 49 5.00 5.46 -0.25
C GLY A 49 6.25 5.18 0.60
N GLY A 50 7.38 5.75 0.17
CA GLY A 50 8.64 5.87 0.92
C GLY A 50 9.12 4.59 1.59
N GLU A 51 9.32 4.64 2.91
CA GLU A 51 9.91 3.53 3.69
C GLU A 51 9.04 2.27 3.70
N LEU A 52 7.71 2.41 3.71
CA LEU A 52 6.81 1.26 3.69
C LEU A 52 6.85 0.55 2.34
N GLU A 53 6.84 1.30 1.23
CA GLU A 53 7.02 0.71 -0.11
C GLU A 53 8.37 -0.01 -0.21
N HIS A 54 9.44 0.65 0.23
CA HIS A 54 10.80 0.10 0.15
C HIS A 54 10.95 -1.16 1.01
N ALA A 55 10.44 -1.15 2.24
CA ALA A 55 10.48 -2.30 3.14
C ALA A 55 9.71 -3.50 2.57
N ILE A 56 8.53 -3.26 1.97
CA ILE A 56 7.74 -4.33 1.36
C ILE A 56 8.46 -4.89 0.14
N LYS A 57 9.02 -4.03 -0.74
CA LYS A 57 9.81 -4.48 -1.90
C LYS A 57 11.06 -5.25 -1.49
N CYS A 58 11.69 -4.88 -0.37
CA CYS A 58 12.86 -5.59 0.15
C CYS A 58 12.50 -6.99 0.67
N ARG A 59 11.27 -7.17 1.19
CA ARG A 59 10.73 -8.45 1.65
C ARG A 59 10.16 -9.30 0.51
N CYS A 60 9.54 -8.67 -0.48
CA CYS A 60 8.87 -9.33 -1.60
C CYS A 60 9.73 -9.23 -2.87
N VAL A 61 10.66 -10.19 -3.05
CA VAL A 61 11.46 -10.33 -4.28
C VAL A 61 10.67 -11.14 -5.30
N GLU A 62 10.43 -10.57 -6.49
CA GLU A 62 9.59 -11.20 -7.51
C GLU A 62 10.05 -12.62 -7.91
N PRO A 63 9.11 -13.56 -8.17
CA PRO A 63 7.66 -13.39 -8.20
C PRO A 63 7.00 -13.51 -6.81
N CYS A 64 6.35 -12.42 -6.34
CA CYS A 64 5.58 -12.43 -5.09
C CYS A 64 4.09 -12.39 -5.36
N SER A 65 3.35 -13.22 -4.63
CA SER A 65 1.89 -13.24 -4.67
C SER A 65 1.27 -12.10 -3.88
N THR A 66 0.00 -11.80 -4.16
CA THR A 66 -0.79 -10.80 -3.40
C THR A 66 -0.76 -11.07 -1.90
N GLU A 67 -0.80 -12.34 -1.51
CA GLU A 67 -0.73 -12.75 -0.11
C GLU A 67 0.63 -12.47 0.53
N ASP A 68 1.73 -12.67 -0.20
CA ASP A 68 3.09 -12.32 0.21
C ASP A 68 3.21 -10.82 0.50
N TYR A 69 2.65 -9.98 -0.39
CA TYR A 69 2.62 -8.54 -0.20
C TYR A 69 1.84 -8.11 1.04
N ILE A 70 0.69 -8.74 1.28
CA ILE A 70 -0.15 -8.45 2.47
C ILE A 70 0.57 -8.89 3.74
N ASN A 71 1.15 -10.11 3.76
CA ASN A 71 1.90 -10.62 4.90
C ASN A 71 3.13 -9.76 5.20
N ALA A 72 3.90 -9.37 4.18
CA ALA A 72 5.02 -8.46 4.36
C ALA A 72 4.57 -7.11 4.90
N MET A 73 3.48 -6.55 4.37
CA MET A 73 2.91 -5.29 4.85
C MET A 73 2.47 -5.38 6.31
N GLU A 74 1.70 -6.41 6.69
CA GLU A 74 1.31 -6.69 8.09
C GLU A 74 2.52 -6.82 9.01
N ASP A 75 3.53 -7.62 8.61
CA ASP A 75 4.75 -7.83 9.42
C ASP A 75 5.52 -6.52 9.59
N ILE A 76 5.69 -5.72 8.55
CA ILE A 76 6.39 -4.43 8.61
C ILE A 76 5.62 -3.43 9.47
N ILE A 77 4.29 -3.33 9.35
CA ILE A 77 3.49 -2.42 10.18
C ILE A 77 3.51 -2.86 11.66
N THR A 78 3.52 -4.17 11.90
CA THR A 78 3.51 -4.75 13.24
C THR A 78 4.88 -4.64 13.92
N ARG A 79 5.98 -4.85 13.17
CA ARG A 79 7.34 -4.91 13.71
C ARG A 79 8.08 -3.59 13.62
N THR A 80 7.84 -2.83 12.56
CA THR A 80 8.52 -1.57 12.32
C THR A 80 7.60 -0.44 12.79
N ARG A 81 8.02 0.29 13.83
CA ARG A 81 7.37 1.55 14.25
C ARG A 81 7.63 2.67 13.24
N ILE A 82 7.42 2.43 11.94
CA ILE A 82 7.48 3.48 10.92
C ILE A 82 6.50 4.56 11.37
N PRO A 83 6.95 5.83 11.56
CA PRO A 83 6.11 6.87 12.11
C PRO A 83 4.84 7.04 11.27
N LYS A 84 3.71 6.93 11.97
CA LYS A 84 2.33 6.80 11.46
C LYS A 84 1.80 8.05 10.75
N THR A 85 2.62 9.08 10.66
CA THR A 85 2.34 10.33 9.98
C THR A 85 3.52 10.61 9.07
N TRP A 86 3.28 10.55 7.76
CA TRP A 86 4.06 11.34 6.82
C TRP A 86 3.84 12.80 7.19
N ASN A 87 4.68 13.33 8.09
CA ASN A 87 4.82 14.76 8.20
C ASN A 87 5.36 15.19 6.85
N LYS A 88 4.54 15.87 6.04
CA LYS A 88 5.03 16.56 4.85
C LYS A 88 6.28 17.31 5.28
N ILE A 89 7.45 16.90 4.81
CA ILE A 89 8.59 17.81 4.82
C ILE A 89 8.13 18.92 3.85
N PRO A 90 7.91 20.16 4.30
CA PRO A 90 7.76 21.25 3.35
C PRO A 90 9.07 21.31 2.58
N MET A 91 9.01 21.06 1.27
CA MET A 91 10.11 21.51 0.41
C MET A 91 9.99 23.03 0.35
N GLU A 92 10.92 23.70 1.03
CA GLU A 92 11.18 25.14 0.88
C GLU A 92 11.59 25.48 -0.56
#